data_AF-A0A3S4BLP8-F1
#
_entry.id   AF-A0A3S4BLP8-F1
#
_cell.length_a   1.000
_cell.length_b   1.000
_cell.length_c   1.000
_cell.angle_alpha   90.00
_cell.angle_beta   90.00
_cell.angle_gamma   90.00
#
_symmetry.space_group_name_H-M   'P 1'
#
loop_
_entity.id
_entity.type
_entity.pdbx_description
1 polymer ?
#
loop_
_entity_poly.entity_id
_entity_poly.type
_entity_poly.pdbx_seq_one_letter_code
_entity_poly.pdbx_strand_id
1 'polypeptide(L)'
;MKIVGGAALAKLYPDDDEVRPTADVDALFEPVSDVLIVADAMAQDYALRPDWLNSAARPFMARGLAESADDSFHVYAAEPEELIAMKMARGAPQDIDDLRILARHLGITSPARLVQIAYTVYGADSVHLQDGEDSYLLFAEDVLGT
;
A
#
# COMPACT_ATOMS: atom_id res chain seq x y z
N MET A 1 11.03 5.86 7.53
CA MET A 1 9.67 6.02 6.98
C MET A 1 9.38 4.86 6.03
N LYS A 2 8.21 4.25 6.18
CA LYS A 2 7.68 3.23 5.28
C LYS A 2 6.52 3.81 4.48
N ILE A 3 6.60 3.81 3.17
CA ILE A 3 5.50 4.25 2.30
C ILE A 3 4.66 3.06 1.84
N VAL A 4 3.35 3.27 1.68
CA VAL A 4 2.37 2.27 1.19
C VAL A 4 1.55 2.87 0.04
N GLY A 5 0.56 2.12 -0.45
CA GLY A 5 -0.39 2.61 -1.45
C GLY A 5 0.26 2.93 -2.79
N GLY A 6 -0.29 3.93 -3.49
CA GLY A 6 0.20 4.34 -4.81
C GLY A 6 1.65 4.86 -4.79
N ALA A 7 2.04 5.56 -3.73
CA ALA A 7 3.41 6.06 -3.58
C ALA A 7 4.43 4.92 -3.48
N ALA A 8 4.06 3.80 -2.84
CA ALA A 8 4.89 2.61 -2.78
C ALA A 8 5.06 1.96 -4.16
N LEU A 9 3.98 1.86 -4.95
CA LEU A 9 4.06 1.36 -6.33
C LEU A 9 4.97 2.22 -7.19
N ALA A 10 4.84 3.55 -7.12
CA ALA A 10 5.71 4.48 -7.84
C ALA A 10 7.19 4.34 -7.46
N LYS A 11 7.49 4.00 -6.20
CA LYS A 11 8.86 3.75 -5.74
C LYS A 11 9.39 2.37 -6.18
N LEU A 12 8.55 1.34 -6.16
CA LEU A 12 8.95 -0.03 -6.50
C LEU A 12 9.10 -0.24 -8.00
N TYR A 13 8.22 0.37 -8.80
CA TYR A 13 8.11 0.16 -10.24
C TYR A 13 8.12 1.51 -11.00
N PRO A 14 9.21 2.30 -10.90
CA PRO A 14 9.25 3.65 -11.48
C PRO A 14 9.23 3.68 -13.01
N ASP A 15 9.57 2.55 -13.66
CA ASP A 15 9.63 2.41 -15.12
C ASP A 15 8.36 1.75 -15.71
N ASP A 16 7.37 1.43 -14.88
CA ASP A 16 6.09 0.86 -15.33
C ASP A 16 5.08 2.00 -15.61
N ASP A 17 4.68 2.14 -16.87
CA ASP A 17 3.83 3.23 -17.36
C ASP A 17 2.36 3.11 -16.93
N GLU A 18 1.93 1.94 -16.44
CA GLU A 18 0.61 1.76 -15.83
C GLU A 18 0.57 2.27 -14.38
N VAL A 19 1.71 2.50 -13.74
CA VAL A 19 1.77 3.10 -12.40
C VAL A 19 1.36 4.56 -12.47
N ARG A 20 0.17 4.85 -11.95
CA ARG A 20 -0.40 6.20 -11.98
C ARG A 20 0.33 7.14 -11.01
N PRO A 21 0.51 8.41 -11.39
CA PRO A 21 0.92 9.45 -10.45
C PRO A 21 -0.06 9.52 -9.26
N THR A 22 0.48 9.62 -8.06
CA THR A 22 -0.29 9.83 -6.82
C THR A 22 -0.08 11.25 -6.30
N ALA A 23 -1.14 11.87 -5.79
CA ALA A 23 -1.09 13.23 -5.23
C ALA A 23 -0.69 13.24 -3.75
N ASP A 24 -0.74 12.08 -3.10
CA ASP A 24 -0.51 11.86 -1.69
C ASP A 24 0.41 10.66 -1.45
N VAL A 25 1.07 10.71 -0.29
CA VAL A 25 2.00 9.72 0.23
C VAL A 25 1.41 9.20 1.54
N ASP A 26 0.89 7.98 1.48
CA ASP A 26 0.50 7.23 2.67
C ASP A 26 1.73 6.58 3.28
N ALA A 27 2.01 6.85 4.56
CA ALA A 27 3.21 6.33 5.19
C ALA A 27 3.09 6.08 6.69
N LEU A 28 3.93 5.16 7.17
CA LEU A 28 4.28 5.02 8.58
C LEU A 28 5.61 5.73 8.81
N PHE A 29 5.61 6.64 9.78
CA PHE A 29 6.77 7.41 10.20
C PHE A 29 6.61 7.83 11.65
N GLU A 30 7.74 8.05 12.30
CA GLU A 30 7.79 8.51 13.68
C GLU A 30 8.91 9.56 13.81
N PRO A 31 8.74 10.58 14.67
CA PRO A 31 7.53 10.93 15.42
C PRO A 31 6.43 11.53 14.53
N VAL A 32 5.18 11.08 14.69
CA VAL A 32 4.06 11.47 13.80
C VAL A 32 3.79 12.98 13.83
N SER A 33 3.66 13.55 15.04
CA SER A 33 3.28 14.97 15.19
C SER A 33 4.27 15.92 14.54
N ASP A 34 5.57 15.72 14.78
CA ASP A 34 6.60 16.64 14.27
C ASP A 34 6.71 16.55 12.75
N VAL A 35 6.60 15.34 12.19
CA VAL A 35 6.60 15.13 10.73
C VAL A 35 5.39 15.80 10.09
N LEU A 36 4.20 15.68 10.68
CA LEU A 36 2.98 16.30 10.13
C LEU A 36 2.99 17.82 10.23
N ILE A 37 3.61 18.41 11.26
CA ILE A 37 3.81 19.87 11.34
C ILE A 37 4.65 20.36 10.16
N VAL A 38 5.75 19.67 9.86
CA VAL A 38 6.60 20.02 8.72
C VAL A 38 5.86 19.78 7.40
N ALA A 39 5.11 18.69 7.28
CA ALA A 39 4.31 18.40 6.09
C ALA A 39 3.26 19.47 5.79
N ASP A 40 2.58 20.01 6.82
CA ASP A 40 1.61 21.09 6.66
C ASP A 40 2.27 22.40 6.20
N ALA A 41 3.43 22.75 6.77
CA ALA A 41 4.21 23.89 6.29
C ALA A 41 4.61 23.73 4.82
N MET A 42 5.08 22.53 4.43
CA MET A 42 5.39 22.21 3.03
C MET A 42 4.17 22.29 2.13
N ALA A 43 2.98 21.89 2.62
CA ALA A 43 1.76 21.99 1.82
C ALA A 43 1.47 23.43 1.42
N GLN A 44 1.71 24.39 2.31
CA GLN A 44 1.56 25.81 2.05
C GLN A 44 2.64 26.33 1.08
N ASP A 45 3.91 25.99 1.33
CA ASP A 45 5.05 26.47 0.54
C ASP A 45 5.01 25.98 -0.93
N TYR A 46 4.56 24.75 -1.14
CA TYR A 46 4.57 24.09 -2.45
C TYR A 46 3.18 23.95 -3.08
N ALA A 47 2.15 24.57 -2.49
CA ALA A 47 0.75 24.47 -2.92
C ALA A 47 0.28 23.01 -3.08
N LEU A 48 0.70 22.13 -2.17
CA LEU A 48 0.26 20.74 -2.10
C LEU A 48 -1.08 20.64 -1.37
N ARG A 49 -1.74 19.48 -1.48
CA ARG A 49 -2.90 19.19 -0.65
C ARG A 49 -2.51 19.15 0.84
N PRO A 50 -3.37 19.57 1.77
CA PRO A 50 -3.07 19.51 3.22
C PRO A 50 -2.74 18.10 3.73
N ASP A 51 -3.22 17.06 3.06
CA ASP A 51 -3.05 15.64 3.38
C ASP A 51 -2.02 14.92 2.48
N TRP A 52 -1.18 15.66 1.75
CA TRP A 52 -0.23 15.09 0.79
C TRP A 52 0.76 14.11 1.43
N LEU A 53 1.05 14.24 2.72
CA LEU A 53 1.72 13.23 3.53
C LEU A 53 0.82 12.91 4.72
N ASN A 54 0.42 11.66 4.87
CA ASN A 54 -0.47 11.26 5.95
C ASN A 54 -0.09 9.87 6.50
N SER A 55 -0.61 9.56 7.70
CA SER A 55 -0.44 8.27 8.36
C SER A 55 -1.74 7.50 8.54
N ALA A 56 -2.76 7.80 7.72
CA ALA A 56 -4.10 7.20 7.83
C ALA A 56 -4.08 5.69 7.54
N ALA A 57 -3.09 5.23 6.76
CA ALA A 57 -2.91 3.82 6.45
C ALA A 57 -2.33 2.98 7.62
N ARG A 58 -1.86 3.60 8.71
CA ARG A 58 -1.21 2.90 9.85
C ARG A 58 -2.02 1.71 10.38
N PRO A 59 -3.35 1.77 10.58
CA PRO A 59 -4.13 0.65 11.08
C PRO A 59 -4.15 -0.57 10.15
N PHE A 60 -3.84 -0.39 8.86
CA PHE A 60 -3.87 -1.45 7.85
C PHE A 60 -2.49 -2.05 7.57
N MET A 61 -1.42 -1.51 8.15
CA MET A 61 -0.07 -2.04 7.94
C MET A 61 0.16 -3.26 8.81
N ALA A 62 0.47 -4.39 8.19
CA ALA A 62 0.76 -5.63 8.90
C ALA A 62 2.16 -5.60 9.56
N ARG A 63 3.07 -4.77 9.03
CA ARG A 63 4.46 -4.69 9.50
C ARG A 63 4.83 -3.25 9.85
N GLY A 64 5.46 -3.07 11.02
CA GLY A 64 5.90 -1.77 11.52
C GLY A 64 7.11 -1.17 10.79
N LEU A 65 7.72 -0.17 11.41
CA LEU A 65 8.99 0.37 10.92
C LEU A 65 10.10 -0.68 11.07
N ALA A 66 10.98 -0.77 10.06
CA ALA A 66 12.20 -1.53 10.15
C ALA A 66 13.12 -0.83 11.15
N GLU A 67 13.75 -1.60 12.04
CA GLU A 67 14.82 -1.08 12.89
C GLU A 67 15.99 -0.67 11.99
N SER A 68 16.36 0.61 12.03
CA SER A 68 17.58 1.08 11.39
C SER A 68 18.77 0.75 12.28
N ALA A 69 19.83 0.20 11.69
CA ALA A 69 21.08 -0.06 12.39
C ALA A 69 21.92 1.22 12.59
N ASP A 70 21.54 2.33 11.93
CA ASP A 70 22.19 3.62 12.03
C ASP A 70 21.18 4.77 12.27
N ASP A 71 21.69 5.93 12.69
CA ASP A 71 20.90 7.14 12.93
C ASP A 71 20.46 7.84 11.62
N SER A 72 20.57 7.19 10.46
CA SER A 72 20.19 7.79 9.18
C SER A 72 18.71 7.60 8.85
N PHE A 73 18.14 8.60 8.17
CA PHE A 73 16.74 8.57 7.78
C PHE A 73 16.56 7.76 6.49
N HIS A 74 15.84 6.64 6.59
CA HIS A 74 15.51 5.78 5.45
C HIS A 74 14.07 5.94 5.00
N VAL A 75 13.85 5.97 3.68
CA VAL A 75 12.52 5.86 3.06
C VAL A 75 12.46 4.60 2.21
N TYR A 76 11.61 3.66 2.61
CA TYR A 76 11.41 2.40 1.92
C TYR A 76 9.92 2.17 1.63
N ALA A 77 9.62 1.41 0.59
CA ALA A 77 8.26 0.96 0.28
C ALA A 77 7.91 -0.28 1.11
N ALA A 78 6.63 -0.48 1.40
CA ALA A 78 6.16 -1.76 1.91
C ALA A 78 6.44 -2.88 0.91
N GLU A 79 6.64 -4.08 1.43
CA GLU A 79 6.86 -5.27 0.60
C GLU A 79 5.65 -5.51 -0.31
N PRO A 80 5.86 -5.99 -1.56
CA PRO A 80 4.77 -6.21 -2.51
C PRO A 80 3.60 -7.03 -1.97
N GLU A 81 3.86 -8.07 -1.17
CA GLU A 81 2.81 -8.90 -0.56
C GLU A 81 1.96 -8.12 0.45
N GLU A 82 2.55 -7.18 1.20
CA GLU A 82 1.81 -6.33 2.12
C GLU A 82 0.93 -5.33 1.36
N LEU A 83 1.43 -4.81 0.23
CA LEU A 83 0.62 -3.99 -0.68
C LEU A 83 -0.56 -4.79 -1.24
N ILE A 84 -0.33 -6.02 -1.71
CA ILE A 84 -1.42 -6.92 -2.17
C ILE A 84 -2.46 -7.09 -1.07
N ALA A 85 -2.04 -7.42 0.15
CA ALA A 85 -2.97 -7.62 1.27
C ALA A 85 -3.82 -6.37 1.53
N MET A 86 -3.19 -5.19 1.63
CA MET A 86 -3.88 -3.92 1.83
C MET A 86 -4.89 -3.61 0.74
N LYS A 87 -4.53 -3.88 -0.52
CA LYS A 87 -5.38 -3.64 -1.69
C LYS A 87 -6.55 -4.60 -1.74
N MET A 88 -6.32 -5.89 -1.47
CA MET A 88 -7.35 -6.92 -1.34
C MET A 88 -8.35 -6.59 -0.22
N ALA A 89 -7.86 -6.17 0.95
CA ALA A 89 -8.71 -5.80 2.08
C ALA A 89 -9.54 -4.53 1.83
N ARG A 90 -9.03 -3.57 1.05
CA ARG A 90 -9.73 -2.33 0.75
C ARG A 90 -10.74 -2.46 -0.39
N GLY A 91 -10.39 -3.21 -1.45
CA GLY A 91 -11.29 -3.52 -2.57
C GLY A 91 -11.84 -2.31 -3.34
N ALA A 92 -11.14 -1.17 -3.35
CA ALA A 92 -11.62 -0.01 -4.10
C ALA A 92 -11.38 -0.19 -5.61
N PRO A 93 -12.13 0.49 -6.50
CA PRO A 93 -11.95 0.35 -7.95
C PRO A 93 -10.51 0.58 -8.44
N GLN A 94 -9.83 1.55 -7.83
CA GLN A 94 -8.43 1.87 -8.12
C GLN A 94 -7.44 0.78 -7.68
N ASP A 95 -7.84 -0.10 -6.77
CA ASP A 95 -6.99 -1.16 -6.24
C ASP A 95 -6.90 -2.34 -7.25
N ILE A 96 -7.83 -2.43 -8.21
CA ILE A 96 -7.78 -3.43 -9.30
C ILE A 96 -6.53 -3.24 -10.16
N ASP A 97 -6.29 -2.02 -10.64
CA ASP A 97 -5.13 -1.71 -11.48
C ASP A 97 -3.81 -1.88 -10.70
N ASP A 98 -3.80 -1.41 -9.44
CA ASP A 98 -2.66 -1.58 -8.54
C ASP A 98 -2.33 -3.07 -8.31
N LEU A 99 -3.35 -3.93 -8.14
CA LEU A 99 -3.21 -5.37 -7.98
C LEU A 99 -2.75 -6.05 -9.27
N ARG A 100 -3.18 -5.59 -10.44
CA ARG A 100 -2.68 -6.08 -11.74
C ARG A 100 -1.19 -5.82 -11.91
N ILE A 101 -0.73 -4.61 -11.59
CA ILE A 101 0.68 -4.24 -11.61
C ILE A 101 1.47 -5.15 -10.67
N LEU A 102 1.02 -5.29 -9.42
CA LEU A 102 1.67 -6.16 -8.43
C LEU A 102 1.71 -7.62 -8.89
N ALA A 103 0.60 -8.15 -9.40
CA ALA A 103 0.52 -9.51 -9.88
C ALA A 103 1.47 -9.75 -11.06
N ARG A 104 1.52 -8.83 -12.02
CA ARG A 104 2.43 -8.88 -13.18
C ARG A 104 3.89 -8.91 -12.74
N HIS A 105 4.32 -7.98 -11.89
CA HIS A 105 5.71 -7.90 -11.40
C HIS A 105 6.13 -9.12 -10.58
N LEU A 106 5.19 -9.74 -9.85
CA LEU A 106 5.45 -10.94 -9.04
C LEU A 106 5.20 -12.26 -9.80
N GLY A 107 4.76 -12.21 -11.06
CA GLY A 107 4.42 -13.40 -11.85
C GLY A 107 3.23 -14.19 -11.30
N ILE A 108 2.30 -13.53 -10.62
CA ILE A 108 1.09 -14.15 -10.05
C ILE A 108 0.01 -14.21 -11.12
N THR A 109 -0.39 -15.43 -11.48
CA THR A 109 -1.44 -15.69 -12.50
C THR A 109 -2.66 -16.41 -11.93
N SER A 110 -2.75 -16.54 -10.61
CA SER A 110 -3.81 -17.28 -9.92
C SER A 110 -4.58 -16.35 -8.98
N PRO A 111 -5.91 -16.20 -9.15
CA PRO A 111 -6.75 -15.44 -8.24
C PRO A 111 -6.62 -15.93 -6.79
N ALA A 112 -6.63 -17.25 -6.60
CA ALA A 112 -6.44 -17.88 -5.29
C ALA A 112 -5.11 -17.51 -4.63
N ARG A 113 -4.06 -17.21 -5.41
CA ARG A 113 -2.77 -16.78 -4.85
C ARG A 113 -2.84 -15.36 -4.27
N LEU A 114 -3.59 -14.44 -4.89
CA LEU A 114 -3.79 -13.09 -4.34
C LEU A 114 -4.56 -13.15 -3.01
N VAL A 115 -5.62 -13.96 -2.98
CA VAL A 115 -6.38 -14.24 -1.74
C VAL A 115 -5.46 -14.84 -0.68
N GLN A 116 -4.70 -15.88 -1.03
CA GLN A 116 -3.77 -16.53 -0.09
C GLN A 116 -2.76 -15.54 0.50
N ILE A 117 -2.23 -14.60 -0.29
CA ILE A 117 -1.29 -13.58 0.20
C ILE A 117 -1.98 -12.70 1.25
N ALA A 118 -3.19 -12.21 0.96
CA ALA A 118 -3.94 -11.37 1.89
C ALA A 118 -4.19 -12.08 3.24
N TYR A 119 -4.62 -13.34 3.19
CA TYR A 119 -4.83 -14.16 4.38
C TYR A 119 -3.54 -14.52 5.11
N THR A 120 -2.43 -14.69 4.40
CA THR A 120 -1.11 -14.94 5.02
C THR A 120 -0.61 -13.70 5.76
N VAL A 121 -0.82 -12.51 5.19
CA VAL A 121 -0.36 -11.24 5.76
C VAL A 121 -1.21 -10.82 6.96
N TYR A 122 -2.53 -10.90 6.84
CA TYR A 122 -3.44 -10.42 7.89
C TYR A 122 -3.88 -11.50 8.89
N GLY A 123 -3.85 -12.77 8.51
CA GLY A 123 -4.44 -13.87 9.26
C GLY A 123 -5.92 -14.08 8.95
N ALA A 124 -6.41 -15.31 9.11
CA ALA A 124 -7.79 -15.68 8.78
C ALA A 124 -8.85 -15.02 9.67
N ASP A 125 -8.50 -14.71 10.92
CA ASP A 125 -9.39 -14.05 11.89
C ASP A 125 -9.23 -12.52 11.88
N SER A 126 -8.62 -11.95 10.84
CA SER A 126 -8.30 -10.52 10.80
C SER A 126 -9.54 -9.65 10.58
N VAL A 127 -9.62 -8.57 11.34
CA VAL A 127 -10.65 -7.52 11.17
C VAL A 127 -10.52 -6.74 9.86
N HIS A 128 -9.39 -6.88 9.17
CA HIS A 128 -9.16 -6.26 7.85
C HIS A 128 -9.79 -7.06 6.71
N LEU A 129 -10.04 -8.35 6.90
CA LEU A 129 -10.68 -9.21 5.91
C LEU A 129 -12.14 -9.46 6.33
N GLN A 130 -13.01 -8.50 6.03
CA GLN A 130 -14.39 -8.48 6.55
C GLN A 130 -15.37 -9.36 5.77
N ASP A 131 -15.12 -9.54 4.47
CA ASP A 131 -15.91 -10.43 3.63
C ASP A 131 -15.47 -11.90 3.71
N GLY A 132 -16.30 -12.80 3.20
CA GLY A 132 -15.95 -14.21 3.05
C GLY A 132 -14.91 -14.43 1.95
N GLU A 133 -14.15 -15.53 2.03
CA GLU A 133 -13.09 -15.90 1.08
C GLU A 133 -13.58 -15.91 -0.38
N ASP A 134 -14.81 -16.39 -0.62
CA ASP A 134 -15.46 -16.40 -1.95
C ASP A 134 -15.59 -14.98 -2.55
N SER A 135 -15.83 -13.96 -1.73
CA SER A 135 -15.91 -12.55 -2.16
C SER A 135 -14.55 -12.07 -2.68
N TYR A 136 -13.49 -12.35 -1.92
CA TYR A 136 -12.13 -12.01 -2.32
C TYR A 136 -11.66 -12.80 -3.54
N LEU A 137 -12.14 -14.04 -3.71
CA LEU A 137 -11.84 -14.82 -4.89
C LEU A 137 -12.47 -14.20 -6.15
N LEU A 138 -13.75 -13.80 -6.09
CA LEU A 138 -14.42 -13.09 -7.18
C LEU A 138 -13.70 -11.76 -7.52
N PHE A 139 -13.28 -11.02 -6.50
CA PHE A 139 -12.50 -9.80 -6.70
C PHE A 139 -11.15 -10.10 -7.37
N ALA A 140 -10.43 -11.13 -6.93
CA ALA A 140 -9.16 -11.53 -7.53
C ALA A 140 -9.31 -12.09 -8.96
N GLU A 141 -10.45 -12.70 -9.29
CA GLU A 141 -10.79 -13.12 -10.65
C GLU A 141 -10.98 -11.90 -11.57
N ASP A 142 -11.63 -10.84 -11.11
CA ASP A 142 -11.76 -9.59 -11.86
C ASP A 142 -10.41 -8.89 -12.07
N VAL A 143 -9.53 -8.93 -11.07
CA VAL A 143 -8.15 -8.43 -11.18
C VAL A 143 -7.40 -9.13 -12.32
N LEU A 144 -7.48 -10.46 -12.44
CA LEU A 144 -6.68 -11.23 -13.40
C LEU A 144 -7.41 -11.61 -14.70
N GLY A 145 -8.70 -11.31 -14.82
CA GLY A 145 -9.58 -11.78 -15.90
C GLY A 145 -9.58 -10.91 -17.17
N THR A 146 -8.79 -9.85 -17.22
CA THR A 146 -8.69 -8.91 -18.36
C THR A 146 -7.26 -8.82 -18.87
#